data_AF-A0A817JBZ1-F1
#
_entry.id   AF-A0A817JBZ1-F1
#
_cell.length_a   1.000
_cell.length_b   1.000
_cell.length_c   1.000
_cell.angle_alpha   90.00
_cell.angle_beta   90.00
_cell.angle_gamma   90.00
#
_symmetry.space_group_name_H-M   'P 1'
#
loop_
_entity.id
_entity.type
_entity.pdbx_description
1 polymer ?
#
loop_
_entity_poly.entity_id
_entity_poly.type
_entity_poly.pdbx_seq_one_letter_code
_entity_poly.pdbx_strand_id
1 'polypeptide(L)'
;MARSRSQAQTRTPFIEHLRQQFHQHKNHIFVSCALVLLALPRLIMSFISGCMQSSRNPWLYLFGYLISFIPSMITFIVFILPSKKYKDELTTMIQRTIQRFRNILYQAKEQQKRNEEAQDMPELTRDFLDPAEFYQQVKTICGINFFCGVPDSLLKDFCAYVTKNVSPNYHIITANEGSAVGLACGSYMATGQPSLVYLQNSGLGNIVNPIMSLATPGVYSLPMLLLIGWRGEPGKPDEPQHRVQGPATPDILSEQILFIKTSSIIFFLLAALGIPFQSLPNCHDGAGQALETAKRYMETTKGPYALLVKHQTFLTYALPKMNIDVEAGLSLTREEALECVVNHFQHQDVVVGTTGMLSRELFELRMKRGDGHERDFLTVGGMGHASAIALGIAIQKPDRTVYCLDGDGAVLMHMGILANIAAVAPSNFKHIVFNNGAHDSVGGQPTVASNHDRFSFSHIAQGCGYKHVMIATNQIEINEAMEKIRAINNDGPILLELRIKTGHRKNLGRPTRSTNENRKDFMHFLQFN
;
A
#
# COMPACT_ATOMS: atom_id res chain seq x y z
N MET A 1 -77.78 -35.66 -29.56
CA MET A 1 -77.02 -36.32 -30.63
C MET A 1 -75.71 -35.58 -30.87
N ALA A 2 -74.63 -36.33 -31.10
CA ALA A 2 -73.23 -35.91 -31.02
C ALA A 2 -72.65 -35.28 -32.30
N ARG A 3 -71.41 -34.76 -32.15
CA ARG A 3 -70.34 -34.33 -33.11
C ARG A 3 -70.18 -32.81 -33.25
N SER A 4 -68.98 -32.20 -33.21
CA SER A 4 -67.59 -32.68 -33.12
C SER A 4 -66.68 -31.58 -32.56
N ARG A 5 -65.59 -31.98 -31.87
CA ARG A 5 -64.41 -31.15 -31.59
C ARG A 5 -63.48 -31.18 -32.81
N SER A 6 -62.90 -30.05 -33.22
CA SER A 6 -61.66 -30.04 -34.01
C SER A 6 -60.68 -28.97 -33.52
N GLN A 7 -59.53 -29.49 -33.08
CA GLN A 7 -58.17 -28.92 -33.06
C GLN A 7 -57.82 -27.80 -32.09
N ALA A 8 -57.21 -28.24 -30.98
CA ALA A 8 -56.35 -27.45 -30.12
C ALA A 8 -55.07 -27.06 -30.87
N GLN A 9 -54.79 -25.75 -30.97
CA GLN A 9 -53.43 -25.25 -31.19
C GLN A 9 -52.60 -25.50 -29.93
N THR A 10 -51.52 -26.25 -30.10
CA THR A 10 -50.51 -26.57 -29.10
C THR A 10 -49.89 -25.28 -28.55
N ARG A 11 -50.23 -24.93 -27.31
CA ARG A 11 -49.51 -23.92 -26.53
C ARG A 11 -48.10 -24.43 -26.25
N THR A 12 -47.10 -23.85 -26.90
CA THR A 12 -45.71 -23.97 -26.46
C THR A 12 -45.62 -23.48 -25.00
N PRO A 13 -44.99 -24.24 -24.09
CA PRO A 13 -44.90 -23.83 -22.69
C PRO A 13 -44.19 -22.47 -22.60
N PHE A 14 -44.70 -21.57 -21.76
CA PHE A 14 -44.12 -20.24 -21.50
C PHE A 14 -42.60 -20.29 -21.25
N ILE A 15 -42.11 -21.38 -20.66
CA ILE A 15 -40.69 -21.65 -20.41
C ILE A 15 -39.88 -21.81 -21.70
N GLU A 16 -40.41 -22.42 -22.75
CA GLU A 16 -39.71 -22.52 -24.04
C GLU A 16 -39.66 -21.18 -24.77
N HIS A 17 -40.72 -20.37 -24.67
CA HIS A 17 -40.72 -19.01 -25.21
C HIS A 17 -39.71 -18.12 -24.46
N LEU A 18 -39.63 -18.24 -23.14
CA LEU A 18 -38.62 -17.59 -22.30
C LEU A 18 -37.21 -18.04 -22.64
N ARG A 19 -36.97 -19.35 -22.85
CA ARG A 19 -35.66 -19.86 -23.27
C ARG A 19 -35.24 -19.35 -24.64
N GLN A 20 -36.16 -19.29 -25.60
CA GLN A 20 -35.89 -18.70 -26.92
C GLN A 20 -35.54 -17.21 -26.83
N GLN A 21 -36.28 -16.44 -26.02
CA GLN A 21 -35.98 -15.03 -25.82
C GLN A 21 -34.66 -14.80 -25.05
N PHE A 22 -34.35 -15.63 -24.05
CA PHE A 22 -33.05 -15.58 -23.35
C PHE A 22 -31.88 -15.92 -24.28
N HIS A 23 -32.06 -16.87 -25.20
CA HIS A 23 -31.02 -17.23 -26.16
C HIS A 23 -30.80 -16.14 -27.22
N GLN A 24 -31.87 -15.47 -27.66
CA GLN A 24 -31.80 -14.34 -28.59
C GLN A 24 -31.23 -13.05 -27.95
N HIS A 25 -31.36 -12.88 -26.63
CA HIS A 25 -30.99 -11.64 -25.93
C HIS A 25 -29.86 -11.78 -24.90
N LYS A 26 -29.10 -12.89 -24.92
CA LYS A 26 -28.02 -13.16 -23.94
C LYS A 26 -26.96 -12.06 -23.82
N ASN A 27 -26.80 -11.23 -24.86
CA ASN A 27 -25.84 -10.11 -24.92
C ASN A 27 -26.44 -8.75 -24.49
N HIS A 28 -27.69 -8.71 -24.00
CA HIS A 28 -28.41 -7.48 -23.64
C HIS A 28 -28.72 -7.32 -22.14
N ILE A 29 -28.23 -8.23 -21.29
CA ILE A 29 -28.42 -8.23 -19.85
C ILE A 29 -27.43 -7.23 -19.20
N PHE A 30 -27.66 -5.93 -19.34
CA PHE A 30 -26.95 -4.94 -18.50
C PHE A 30 -27.77 -3.68 -18.14
N VAL A 31 -29.04 -3.58 -18.54
CA VAL A 31 -29.86 -2.38 -18.27
C VAL A 31 -30.86 -2.58 -17.11
N SER A 32 -31.02 -3.81 -16.61
CA SER A 32 -32.03 -4.13 -15.60
C SER A 32 -31.77 -3.53 -14.20
N CYS A 33 -30.60 -2.94 -13.93
CA CYS A 33 -30.26 -2.43 -12.60
C CYS A 33 -30.67 -0.96 -12.33
N ALA A 34 -31.29 -0.25 -13.27
CA ALA A 34 -31.78 1.12 -13.02
C ALA A 34 -33.14 1.17 -12.27
N LEU A 35 -33.74 0.01 -12.00
CA LEU A 35 -35.01 -0.14 -11.31
C LEU A 35 -34.76 -0.38 -9.83
N VAL A 36 -35.02 0.61 -8.96
CA VAL A 36 -35.69 0.42 -7.63
C VAL A 36 -35.85 1.71 -6.81
N LEU A 37 -35.24 2.87 -7.10
CA LEU A 37 -35.33 4.03 -6.20
C LEU A 37 -36.02 5.28 -6.81
N LEU A 38 -37.32 5.20 -7.08
CA LEU A 38 -38.16 6.40 -7.24
C LEU A 38 -39.47 6.23 -6.45
N ALA A 39 -39.46 6.63 -5.18
CA ALA A 39 -40.61 6.57 -4.27
C ALA A 39 -41.65 7.68 -4.50
N LEU A 40 -41.76 8.25 -5.71
CA LEU A 40 -42.66 9.34 -6.02
C LEU A 40 -43.35 9.13 -7.38
N PRO A 41 -44.68 8.88 -7.42
CA PRO A 41 -45.43 8.62 -8.66
C PRO A 41 -45.27 9.69 -9.74
N ARG A 42 -45.07 10.96 -9.36
CA ARG A 42 -44.86 12.09 -10.29
C ARG A 42 -43.53 11.98 -11.06
N LEU A 43 -42.47 11.51 -10.42
CA LEU A 43 -41.15 11.33 -11.04
C LEU A 43 -41.19 10.18 -12.06
N ILE A 44 -41.92 9.11 -11.74
CA ILE A 44 -42.11 7.97 -12.64
C ILE A 44 -42.91 8.39 -13.88
N MET A 45 -44.01 9.14 -13.71
CA MET A 45 -44.79 9.62 -14.86
C MET A 45 -44.02 10.62 -15.72
N SER A 46 -43.21 11.50 -15.11
CA SER A 46 -42.32 12.42 -15.86
C SER A 46 -41.23 11.66 -16.62
N PHE A 47 -40.64 10.63 -16.02
CA PHE A 47 -39.64 9.77 -16.66
C PHE A 47 -40.24 8.95 -17.81
N ILE A 48 -41.38 8.29 -17.59
CA ILE A 48 -42.12 7.56 -18.64
C ILE A 48 -42.53 8.53 -19.76
N SER A 49 -43.03 9.72 -19.41
CA SER A 49 -43.38 10.76 -20.40
C SER A 49 -42.16 11.22 -21.19
N GLY A 50 -41.00 11.41 -20.55
CA GLY A 50 -39.74 11.75 -21.22
C GLY A 50 -39.21 10.64 -22.14
N CYS A 51 -39.45 9.36 -21.80
CA CYS A 51 -39.15 8.23 -22.66
C CYS A 51 -40.18 8.02 -23.79
N MET A 52 -41.44 8.45 -23.61
CA MET A 52 -42.51 8.37 -24.61
C MET A 52 -42.51 9.57 -25.58
N GLN A 53 -42.14 10.76 -25.11
CA GLN A 53 -42.00 11.97 -25.92
C GLN A 53 -40.62 12.00 -26.58
N SER A 54 -40.34 11.07 -27.48
CA SER A 54 -39.30 11.35 -28.47
C SER A 54 -39.13 10.41 -29.64
N SER A 55 -39.51 10.92 -30.80
CA SER A 55 -38.70 10.83 -32.02
C SER A 55 -37.43 11.70 -31.95
N ARG A 56 -37.14 12.39 -30.83
CA ARG A 56 -36.07 13.42 -30.68
C ARG A 56 -35.00 13.16 -29.62
N ASN A 57 -35.13 12.12 -28.78
CA ASN A 57 -34.25 11.85 -27.64
C ASN A 57 -33.64 10.46 -27.86
N PRO A 58 -32.54 10.38 -28.63
CA PRO A 58 -32.09 9.16 -29.29
C PRO A 58 -31.33 8.24 -28.37
N TRP A 59 -31.57 8.28 -27.05
CA TRP A 59 -30.76 7.62 -26.03
C TRP A 59 -31.44 6.40 -25.42
N LEU A 60 -32.76 6.42 -25.21
CA LEU A 60 -33.52 5.38 -24.50
C LEU A 60 -34.89 5.17 -25.17
N TYR A 61 -35.27 3.90 -25.39
CA TYR A 61 -36.60 3.52 -25.88
C TYR A 61 -37.38 2.79 -24.79
N LEU A 62 -38.59 3.25 -24.47
CA LEU A 62 -39.49 2.51 -23.58
C LEU A 62 -40.11 1.33 -24.35
N PHE A 63 -39.83 0.10 -23.92
CA PHE A 63 -40.31 -1.13 -24.57
C PHE A 63 -41.57 -1.72 -23.90
N GLY A 64 -41.77 -1.43 -22.62
CA GLY A 64 -42.95 -1.86 -21.89
C GLY A 64 -42.89 -1.45 -20.43
N TYR A 65 -44.01 -1.55 -19.72
CA TYR A 65 -44.05 -1.38 -18.27
C TYR A 65 -45.03 -2.38 -17.64
N LEU A 66 -44.78 -2.78 -16.40
CA LEU A 66 -45.68 -3.60 -15.58
C LEU A 66 -45.96 -2.87 -14.27
N ILE A 67 -47.24 -2.79 -13.92
CA ILE A 67 -47.72 -2.20 -12.67
C ILE A 67 -48.23 -3.35 -11.80
N SER A 68 -47.60 -3.55 -10.64
CA SER A 68 -48.10 -4.49 -9.64
C SER A 68 -48.72 -3.73 -8.47
N PHE A 69 -49.96 -4.07 -8.15
CA PHE A 69 -50.67 -3.56 -6.98
C PHE A 69 -50.58 -4.58 -5.85
N ILE A 70 -49.57 -4.45 -5.01
CA ILE A 70 -49.52 -5.12 -3.72
C ILE A 70 -49.98 -4.08 -2.68
N PRO A 71 -50.90 -4.40 -1.75
CA PRO A 71 -51.35 -3.44 -0.76
C PRO A 71 -50.16 -2.84 -0.01
N SER A 72 -50.09 -1.51 0.06
CA SER A 72 -49.01 -0.65 0.62
C SER A 72 -47.80 -0.29 -0.27
N MET A 73 -47.59 -0.88 -1.45
CA MET A 73 -46.58 -0.40 -2.43
C MET A 73 -47.02 -0.56 -3.88
N ILE A 74 -46.91 0.51 -4.67
CA ILE A 74 -47.04 0.46 -6.12
C ILE A 74 -45.65 0.24 -6.71
N THR A 75 -45.43 -0.92 -7.33
CA THR A 75 -44.17 -1.24 -8.01
C THR A 75 -44.33 -1.07 -9.52
N PHE A 76 -43.53 -0.19 -10.11
CA PHE A 76 -43.43 0.01 -11.55
C PHE A 76 -42.16 -0.67 -12.08
N ILE A 77 -42.32 -1.65 -12.97
CA ILE A 77 -41.20 -2.23 -13.72
C ILE A 77 -41.22 -1.60 -15.11
N VAL A 78 -40.14 -0.91 -15.49
CA VAL A 78 -40.01 -0.18 -16.75
C VAL A 78 -38.91 -0.83 -17.59
N PHE A 79 -39.26 -1.36 -18.75
CA PHE A 79 -38.29 -1.97 -19.67
C PHE A 79 -37.76 -0.93 -20.64
N ILE A 80 -36.49 -0.59 -20.52
CA ILE A 80 -35.83 0.40 -21.38
C ILE A 80 -34.83 -0.31 -22.30
N LEU A 81 -34.98 -0.12 -23.60
CA LEU A 81 -34.01 -0.54 -24.60
C LEU A 81 -33.01 0.61 -24.84
N PRO A 82 -31.69 0.39 -24.64
CA PRO A 82 -30.70 1.38 -25.02
C PRO A 82 -30.75 1.56 -26.54
N SER A 83 -30.86 2.80 -26.96
CA SER A 83 -30.84 3.19 -28.36
C SER A 83 -29.58 2.71 -29.08
N LYS A 84 -29.64 2.66 -30.42
CA LYS A 84 -28.47 2.38 -31.26
C LYS A 84 -27.33 3.38 -30.97
N LYS A 85 -27.65 4.67 -30.80
CA LYS A 85 -26.65 5.71 -30.49
C LYS A 85 -25.97 5.51 -29.13
N TYR A 86 -26.73 5.17 -28.07
CA TYR A 86 -26.13 4.83 -26.78
C TYR A 86 -25.25 3.59 -26.86
N LYS A 87 -25.69 2.55 -27.59
CA LYS A 87 -24.87 1.37 -27.85
C LYS A 87 -23.59 1.73 -28.59
N ASP A 88 -23.66 2.57 -29.62
CA ASP A 88 -22.51 2.98 -30.41
C ASP A 88 -21.53 3.82 -29.58
N GLU A 89 -22.02 4.74 -28.75
CA GLU A 89 -21.18 5.53 -27.84
C GLU A 89 -20.57 4.70 -26.71
N LEU A 90 -21.35 3.82 -26.08
CA LEU A 90 -20.83 2.87 -25.09
C LEU A 90 -19.80 1.92 -25.71
N THR A 91 -20.06 1.42 -26.92
CA THR A 91 -19.10 0.61 -27.68
C THR A 91 -17.85 1.41 -28.00
N THR A 92 -17.98 2.66 -28.40
CA THR A 92 -16.85 3.57 -28.66
C THR A 92 -16.05 3.84 -27.39
N MET A 93 -16.72 4.07 -26.26
CA MET A 93 -16.09 4.26 -24.96
C MET A 93 -15.35 3.00 -24.51
N ILE A 94 -15.99 1.83 -24.61
CA ILE A 94 -15.38 0.53 -24.31
C ILE A 94 -14.20 0.28 -25.25
N GLN A 95 -14.32 0.56 -26.55
CA GLN A 95 -13.24 0.42 -27.52
C GLN A 95 -12.09 1.38 -27.21
N ARG A 96 -12.35 2.63 -26.83
CA ARG A 96 -11.32 3.58 -26.39
C ARG A 96 -10.63 3.11 -25.11
N THR A 97 -11.38 2.59 -24.15
CA THR A 97 -10.85 2.03 -22.91
C THR A 97 -10.01 0.79 -23.19
N ILE A 98 -10.50 -0.17 -23.98
CA ILE A 98 -9.76 -1.36 -24.43
C ILE A 98 -8.52 -0.95 -25.21
N GLN A 99 -8.62 0.04 -26.10
CA GLN A 99 -7.47 0.54 -26.87
C GLN A 99 -6.45 1.19 -25.95
N ARG A 100 -6.88 1.95 -24.94
CA ARG A 100 -6.00 2.54 -23.92
C ARG A 100 -5.31 1.45 -23.11
N PHE A 101 -6.03 0.42 -22.66
CA PHE A 101 -5.45 -0.74 -21.99
C PHE A 101 -4.49 -1.51 -22.90
N ARG A 102 -4.83 -1.72 -24.18
CA ARG A 102 -3.94 -2.33 -25.16
C ARG A 102 -2.68 -1.51 -25.38
N ASN A 103 -2.80 -0.18 -25.43
CA ASN A 103 -1.65 0.71 -25.55
C ASN A 103 -0.76 0.67 -24.29
N ILE A 104 -1.34 0.64 -23.09
CA ILE A 104 -0.60 0.46 -21.83
C ILE A 104 0.12 -0.90 -21.82
N LEU A 105 -0.57 -1.96 -22.21
CA LEU A 105 0.01 -3.31 -22.31
C LEU A 105 1.09 -3.37 -23.39
N TYR A 106 0.91 -2.68 -24.52
CA TYR A 106 1.91 -2.58 -25.58
C TYR A 106 3.14 -1.80 -25.12
N GLN A 107 2.96 -0.66 -24.45
CA GLN A 107 4.05 0.11 -23.86
C GLN A 107 4.80 -0.70 -22.81
N ALA A 108 4.09 -1.41 -21.93
CA ALA A 108 4.70 -2.29 -20.95
C ALA A 108 5.49 -3.43 -21.63
N LYS A 109 4.98 -4.02 -22.72
CA LYS A 109 5.67 -5.06 -23.51
C LYS A 109 6.90 -4.54 -24.24
N GLU A 110 6.80 -3.41 -24.93
CA GLU A 110 7.93 -2.77 -25.62
C GLU A 110 9.02 -2.35 -24.63
N GLN A 111 8.62 -1.90 -23.44
CA GLN A 111 9.57 -1.57 -22.38
C GLN A 111 10.18 -2.83 -21.75
N GLN A 112 9.40 -3.88 -21.55
CA GLN A 112 9.91 -5.18 -21.09
C GLN A 112 10.91 -5.75 -22.10
N LYS A 113 10.59 -5.72 -23.40
CA LYS A 113 11.49 -6.16 -24.47
C LYS A 113 12.80 -5.37 -24.47
N ARG A 114 12.74 -4.04 -24.34
CA ARG A 114 13.94 -3.20 -24.18
C ARG A 114 14.75 -3.56 -22.93
N ASN A 115 14.09 -3.92 -21.83
CA ASN A 115 14.77 -4.35 -20.61
C ASN A 115 15.41 -5.75 -20.76
N GLU A 116 14.77 -6.68 -21.47
CA GLU A 116 15.29 -8.02 -21.78
C GLU A 116 16.48 -7.94 -22.76
N GLU A 117 16.39 -7.11 -23.79
CA GLU A 117 17.50 -6.84 -24.72
C GLU A 117 18.70 -6.18 -24.02
N ALA A 118 18.47 -5.38 -22.98
CA ALA A 118 19.53 -4.83 -22.14
C ALA A 118 20.15 -5.85 -21.16
N GLN A 119 19.54 -7.03 -20.95
CA GLN A 119 20.08 -8.09 -20.08
C GLN A 119 21.10 -9.00 -20.76
N ASP A 120 21.20 -9.01 -22.10
CA ASP A 120 22.01 -9.97 -22.87
C ASP A 120 23.48 -9.57 -23.04
N MET A 121 24.07 -8.88 -22.06
CA MET A 121 25.51 -8.69 -21.97
C MET A 121 26.12 -9.81 -21.12
N PRO A 122 27.12 -10.58 -21.62
CA PRO A 122 27.67 -11.73 -20.91
C PRO A 122 28.24 -11.31 -19.55
N GLU A 123 27.73 -11.95 -18.51
CA GLU A 123 27.97 -11.73 -17.07
C GLU A 123 29.40 -12.15 -16.65
N LEU A 124 30.45 -11.59 -17.28
CA LEU A 124 31.85 -11.96 -17.06
C LEU A 124 32.66 -10.95 -16.23
N THR A 125 32.07 -9.79 -15.89
CA THR A 125 32.61 -8.83 -14.91
C THR A 125 31.44 -8.22 -14.14
N ARG A 126 31.29 -8.55 -12.85
CA ARG A 126 30.26 -7.93 -12.00
C ARG A 126 30.76 -6.55 -11.59
N ASP A 127 30.40 -5.54 -12.36
CA ASP A 127 30.53 -4.15 -11.92
C ASP A 127 29.33 -3.82 -11.02
N PHE A 128 29.61 -3.23 -9.86
CA PHE A 128 28.63 -2.66 -8.95
C PHE A 128 28.81 -1.15 -8.97
N LEU A 129 27.73 -0.38 -8.89
CA LEU A 129 27.83 1.07 -8.82
C LEU A 129 28.39 1.50 -7.48
N ASP A 130 29.46 2.30 -7.49
CA ASP A 130 29.85 3.03 -6.30
C ASP A 130 28.76 4.07 -5.96
N PRO A 131 28.19 4.08 -4.74
CA PRO A 131 27.22 5.07 -4.30
C PRO A 131 27.68 6.53 -4.50
N ALA A 132 28.97 6.81 -4.34
CA ALA A 132 29.56 8.12 -4.52
C ALA A 132 29.55 8.54 -6.00
N GLU A 133 29.97 7.64 -6.89
CA GLU A 133 29.97 7.90 -8.33
C GLU A 133 28.55 8.11 -8.85
N PHE A 134 27.61 7.25 -8.47
CA PHE A 134 26.21 7.39 -8.87
C PHE A 134 25.60 8.70 -8.32
N TYR A 135 25.89 9.07 -7.07
CA TYR A 135 25.49 10.37 -6.52
C TYR A 135 26.01 11.54 -7.36
N GLN A 136 27.29 11.50 -7.77
CA GLN A 136 27.85 12.55 -8.63
C GLN A 136 27.23 12.57 -10.02
N GLN A 137 26.93 11.41 -10.61
CA GLN A 137 26.22 11.33 -11.88
C GLN A 137 24.80 11.93 -11.78
N VAL A 138 24.05 11.61 -10.72
CA VAL A 138 22.71 12.20 -10.47
C VAL A 138 22.78 13.73 -10.41
N LYS A 139 23.79 14.28 -9.74
CA LYS A 139 23.98 15.74 -9.65
C LYS A 139 24.38 16.37 -10.98
N THR A 140 25.39 15.81 -11.65
CA THR A 140 26.00 16.42 -12.84
C THR A 140 25.14 16.23 -14.09
N ILE A 141 24.55 15.05 -14.27
CA ILE A 141 23.71 14.73 -15.42
C ILE A 141 22.32 15.34 -15.25
N CYS A 142 21.63 15.03 -14.15
CA CYS A 142 20.24 15.42 -13.96
C CYS A 142 20.04 16.78 -13.27
N GLY A 143 21.09 17.41 -12.73
CA GLY A 143 20.96 18.68 -11.98
C GLY A 143 20.28 18.53 -10.61
N ILE A 144 20.13 17.29 -10.11
CA ILE A 144 19.38 17.01 -8.89
C ILE A 144 20.27 17.24 -7.67
N ASN A 145 19.87 18.17 -6.80
CA ASN A 145 20.57 18.45 -5.54
C ASN A 145 19.72 18.14 -4.30
N PHE A 146 18.43 17.88 -4.48
CA PHE A 146 17.50 17.59 -3.40
C PHE A 146 17.06 16.12 -3.43
N PHE A 147 17.16 15.47 -2.28
CA PHE A 147 16.89 14.05 -2.10
C PHE A 147 15.85 13.86 -1.01
N CYS A 148 14.84 13.03 -1.24
CA CYS A 148 13.88 12.70 -0.21
C CYS A 148 13.30 11.31 -0.41
N GLY A 149 12.75 10.70 0.64
CA GLY A 149 12.18 9.37 0.50
C GLY A 149 12.15 8.53 1.76
N VAL A 150 11.64 7.31 1.60
CA VAL A 150 11.57 6.28 2.65
C VAL A 150 12.67 5.24 2.40
N PRO A 151 13.53 4.91 3.39
CA PRO A 151 14.64 4.00 3.19
C PRO A 151 14.18 2.57 2.80
N ASP A 152 14.96 1.91 1.95
CA ASP A 152 14.73 0.55 1.48
C ASP A 152 16.03 -0.27 1.53
N SER A 153 15.95 -1.58 1.75
CA SER A 153 17.13 -2.43 1.89
C SER A 153 17.95 -2.57 0.61
N LEU A 154 17.36 -2.45 -0.58
CA LEU A 154 18.09 -2.48 -1.86
C LEU A 154 18.76 -1.13 -2.16
N LEU A 155 18.26 -0.06 -1.54
CA LEU A 155 18.79 1.30 -1.64
C LEU A 155 19.70 1.67 -0.46
N LYS A 156 19.90 0.77 0.50
CA LYS A 156 20.54 1.07 1.80
C LYS A 156 21.89 1.76 1.65
N ASP A 157 22.72 1.30 0.71
CA ASP A 157 24.09 1.76 0.53
C ASP A 157 24.12 3.17 -0.09
N PHE A 158 23.28 3.41 -1.10
CA PHE A 158 23.09 4.75 -1.68
C PHE A 158 22.47 5.73 -0.67
N CYS A 159 21.40 5.32 0.02
CA CYS A 159 20.76 6.15 1.04
C CYS A 159 21.72 6.47 2.20
N ALA A 160 22.56 5.52 2.61
CA ALA A 160 23.59 5.76 3.62
C ALA A 160 24.62 6.79 3.16
N TYR A 161 25.07 6.70 1.90
CA TYR A 161 25.96 7.70 1.31
C TYR A 161 25.33 9.10 1.28
N VAL A 162 24.08 9.21 0.80
CA VAL A 162 23.34 10.48 0.75
C VAL A 162 23.16 11.07 2.15
N THR A 163 22.73 10.24 3.12
CA THR A 163 22.54 10.65 4.53
C THR A 163 23.83 11.23 5.14
N LYS A 164 24.99 10.68 4.77
CA LYS A 164 26.28 11.13 5.30
C LYS A 164 26.79 12.40 4.61
N ASN A 165 26.57 12.55 3.31
CA ASN A 165 27.26 13.55 2.49
C ASN A 165 26.38 14.74 2.05
N VAL A 166 25.07 14.69 2.30
CA VAL A 166 24.13 15.76 1.94
C VAL A 166 23.65 16.47 3.20
N SER A 167 23.58 17.81 3.14
CA SER A 167 23.07 18.62 4.25
C SER A 167 21.59 18.30 4.53
N PRO A 168 21.13 18.34 5.80
CA PRO A 168 19.73 18.09 6.15
C PRO A 168 18.69 18.99 5.44
N ASN A 169 19.11 20.16 4.93
CA ASN A 169 18.23 21.03 4.15
C ASN A 169 18.01 20.54 2.70
N TYR A 170 18.86 19.63 2.23
CA TYR A 170 18.83 19.06 0.88
C TYR A 170 18.60 17.55 0.87
N HIS A 171 18.52 16.92 2.05
CA HIS A 171 18.14 15.52 2.20
C HIS A 171 17.15 15.35 3.34
N ILE A 172 15.93 14.91 3.00
CA ILE A 172 14.86 14.68 3.97
C ILE A 172 14.39 13.23 3.89
N ILE A 173 14.66 12.45 4.94
CA ILE A 173 14.04 11.15 5.14
C ILE A 173 12.59 11.38 5.56
N THR A 174 11.65 10.98 4.70
CA THR A 174 10.23 11.23 4.92
C THR A 174 9.57 10.11 5.72
N ALA A 175 8.52 10.46 6.47
CA ALA A 175 7.72 9.48 7.18
C ALA A 175 7.01 8.47 6.24
N ASN A 176 6.52 8.93 5.08
CA ASN A 176 5.90 8.09 4.07
C ASN A 176 6.23 8.59 2.65
N GLU A 177 6.08 7.72 1.66
CA GLU A 177 6.46 7.98 0.27
C GLU A 177 5.60 9.07 -0.38
N GLY A 178 4.33 9.20 0.03
CA GLY A 178 3.44 10.24 -0.48
C GLY A 178 3.93 11.64 -0.11
N SER A 179 4.39 11.81 1.13
CA SER A 179 5.03 13.05 1.60
C SER A 179 6.34 13.34 0.85
N ALA A 180 7.09 12.31 0.43
CA ALA A 180 8.29 12.49 -0.39
C ALA A 180 7.98 13.11 -1.75
N VAL A 181 6.92 12.64 -2.41
CA VAL A 181 6.42 13.26 -3.65
C VAL A 181 5.99 14.70 -3.40
N GLY A 182 5.27 14.97 -2.31
CA GLY A 182 4.88 16.34 -1.93
C GLY A 182 6.08 17.28 -1.72
N LEU A 183 7.12 16.82 -1.03
CA LEU A 183 8.35 17.59 -0.84
C LEU A 183 9.09 17.83 -2.16
N ALA A 184 9.20 16.81 -3.02
CA ALA A 184 9.80 16.95 -4.35
C ALA A 184 9.06 17.98 -5.20
N CYS A 185 7.72 17.98 -5.17
CA CYS A 185 6.90 18.99 -5.84
C CYS A 185 7.21 20.40 -5.32
N GLY A 186 7.26 20.57 -3.99
CA GLY A 186 7.59 21.86 -3.36
C GLY A 186 9.00 22.36 -3.74
N SER A 187 9.99 21.47 -3.68
CA SER A 187 11.38 21.74 -4.07
C SER A 187 11.49 22.18 -5.53
N TYR A 188 10.81 21.48 -6.45
CA TYR A 188 10.78 21.85 -7.86
C TYR A 188 10.14 23.22 -8.09
N MET A 189 9.00 23.50 -7.46
CA MET A 189 8.34 24.81 -7.60
C MET A 189 9.21 25.97 -7.09
N ALA A 190 10.03 25.72 -6.07
CA ALA A 190 10.91 26.74 -5.50
C ALA A 190 12.19 26.96 -6.33
N THR A 191 12.72 25.92 -6.98
CA THR A 191 14.08 25.94 -7.56
C THR A 191 14.12 25.75 -9.08
N GLY A 192 13.06 25.23 -9.68
CA GLY A 192 13.02 24.76 -11.06
C GLY A 192 13.86 23.50 -11.32
N GLN A 193 14.48 22.91 -10.28
CA GLN A 193 15.35 21.74 -10.40
C GLN A 193 14.63 20.47 -9.93
N PRO A 194 14.72 19.35 -10.66
CA PRO A 194 14.10 18.10 -10.23
C PRO A 194 14.73 17.59 -8.93
N SER A 195 13.96 16.78 -8.21
CA SER A 195 14.40 16.07 -7.00
C SER A 195 14.49 14.57 -7.25
N LEU A 196 15.31 13.88 -6.47
CA LEU A 196 15.32 12.41 -6.42
C LEU A 196 14.45 11.93 -5.26
N VAL A 197 13.44 11.14 -5.58
CA VAL A 197 12.54 10.49 -4.63
C VAL A 197 12.87 9.01 -4.55
N TYR A 198 13.40 8.54 -3.42
CA TYR A 198 13.72 7.12 -3.23
C TYR A 198 12.64 6.40 -2.41
N LEU A 199 12.33 5.17 -2.81
CA LEU A 199 11.32 4.35 -2.16
C LEU A 199 11.45 2.87 -2.54
N GLN A 200 10.74 2.01 -1.81
CA GLN A 200 10.52 0.63 -2.22
C GLN A 200 9.31 0.53 -3.18
N ASN A 201 9.28 -0.50 -4.04
CA ASN A 201 8.13 -0.82 -4.89
C ASN A 201 6.80 -0.99 -4.12
N SER A 202 6.82 -1.45 -2.88
CA SER A 202 5.62 -1.53 -2.01
C SER A 202 5.02 -0.14 -1.71
N GLY A 203 5.87 0.87 -1.62
CA GLY A 203 5.52 2.27 -1.41
C GLY A 203 4.84 2.92 -2.61
N LEU A 204 4.81 2.26 -3.78
CA LEU A 204 4.09 2.78 -4.94
C LEU A 204 2.60 3.01 -4.66
N GLY A 205 1.98 2.21 -3.80
CA GLY A 205 0.61 2.41 -3.37
C GLY A 205 0.39 3.77 -2.67
N ASN A 206 1.37 4.23 -1.89
CA ASN A 206 1.31 5.50 -1.17
C ASN A 206 1.49 6.71 -2.09
N ILE A 207 2.13 6.55 -3.24
CA ILE A 207 2.42 7.66 -4.15
C ILE A 207 1.40 7.82 -5.29
N VAL A 208 0.49 6.87 -5.49
CA VAL A 208 -0.51 6.93 -6.58
C VAL A 208 -1.24 8.27 -6.59
N ASN A 209 -1.84 8.63 -5.45
CA ASN A 209 -2.58 9.88 -5.33
C ASN A 209 -1.69 11.12 -5.55
N PRO A 210 -0.59 11.34 -4.81
CA PRO A 210 0.21 12.54 -4.99
C PRO A 210 0.88 12.62 -6.36
N ILE A 211 1.29 11.51 -7.00
CA ILE A 211 1.80 11.58 -8.38
C ILE A 211 0.70 12.02 -9.34
N MET A 212 -0.45 11.35 -9.31
CA MET A 212 -1.52 11.62 -10.28
C MET A 212 -2.15 12.99 -10.07
N SER A 213 -2.17 13.49 -8.84
CA SER A 213 -2.79 14.75 -8.46
C SER A 213 -1.81 15.93 -8.47
N LEU A 214 -0.49 15.69 -8.47
CA LEU A 214 0.52 16.75 -8.42
C LEU A 214 1.51 16.67 -9.59
N ALA A 215 2.20 15.55 -9.78
CA ALA A 215 3.40 15.48 -10.62
C ALA A 215 3.12 15.31 -12.12
N THR A 216 2.04 14.62 -12.48
CA THR A 216 1.77 14.24 -13.88
C THR A 216 1.63 15.47 -14.82
N PRO A 217 2.10 15.40 -16.09
CA PRO A 217 2.02 16.49 -17.07
C PRO A 217 0.61 17.02 -17.38
N GLY A 218 -0.43 16.28 -17.01
CA GLY A 218 -1.83 16.71 -17.14
C GLY A 218 -2.35 17.55 -15.98
N VAL A 219 -1.55 17.78 -14.94
CA VAL A 219 -1.95 18.54 -13.74
C VAL A 219 -1.01 19.72 -13.49
N TYR A 220 0.10 19.53 -12.77
CA TYR A 220 1.07 20.61 -12.52
C TYR A 220 2.41 20.43 -13.24
N SER A 221 2.64 19.29 -13.91
CA SER A 221 3.86 19.06 -14.71
C SER A 221 5.14 19.26 -13.88
N LEU A 222 5.28 18.46 -12.82
CA LEU A 222 6.40 18.58 -11.87
C LEU A 222 7.34 17.38 -12.05
N PRO A 223 8.48 17.54 -12.75
CA PRO A 223 9.42 16.46 -13.00
C PRO A 223 10.18 16.05 -11.73
N MET A 224 10.37 14.76 -11.57
CA MET A 224 11.16 14.15 -10.49
C MET A 224 11.70 12.80 -10.94
N LEU A 225 12.82 12.39 -10.35
CA LEU A 225 13.41 11.08 -10.57
C LEU A 225 13.02 10.15 -9.43
N LEU A 226 12.28 9.09 -9.74
CA LEU A 226 11.93 8.04 -8.77
C LEU A 226 13.03 6.96 -8.79
N LEU A 227 13.68 6.72 -7.67
CA LEU A 227 14.63 5.62 -7.49
C LEU A 227 13.97 4.52 -6.66
N ILE A 228 13.55 3.43 -7.32
CA ILE A 228 12.66 2.42 -6.72
C ILE A 228 13.42 1.12 -6.48
N GLY A 229 13.54 0.70 -5.22
CA GLY A 229 14.01 -0.64 -4.87
C GLY A 229 13.02 -1.71 -5.33
N TRP A 230 13.43 -2.58 -6.25
CA TRP A 230 12.57 -3.63 -6.82
C TRP A 230 12.69 -4.95 -6.05
N ARG A 231 11.80 -5.14 -5.06
CA ARG A 231 11.66 -6.39 -4.29
C ARG A 231 10.71 -7.39 -4.97
N GLY A 232 10.91 -8.69 -4.73
CA GLY A 232 10.13 -9.77 -5.33
C GLY A 232 10.46 -10.07 -6.80
N GLU A 233 11.74 -9.98 -7.19
CA GLU A 233 12.22 -10.34 -8.52
C GLU A 233 11.93 -11.83 -8.84
N PRO A 234 11.38 -12.18 -10.02
CA PRO A 234 11.11 -13.57 -10.37
C PRO A 234 12.35 -14.48 -10.20
N GLY A 235 12.19 -15.58 -9.48
CA GLY A 235 13.26 -16.56 -9.24
C GLY A 235 14.15 -16.29 -8.02
N LYS A 236 13.95 -15.20 -7.25
CA LYS A 236 14.70 -14.92 -6.02
C LYS A 236 13.84 -15.05 -4.74
N PRO A 237 14.37 -15.61 -3.63
CA PRO A 237 13.67 -15.65 -2.35
C PRO A 237 13.48 -14.24 -1.76
N ASP A 238 12.26 -13.90 -1.34
CA ASP A 238 11.92 -12.64 -0.68
C ASP A 238 10.72 -12.85 0.29
N GLU A 239 10.36 -11.82 1.07
CA GLU A 239 9.24 -11.90 2.01
C GLU A 239 7.90 -12.22 1.32
N PRO A 240 6.98 -12.96 1.97
CA PRO A 240 5.72 -13.40 1.36
C PRO A 240 4.91 -12.28 0.70
N GLN A 241 4.86 -11.09 1.30
CA GLN A 241 4.15 -9.94 0.73
C GLN A 241 4.81 -9.41 -0.56
N HIS A 242 6.14 -9.49 -0.67
CA HIS A 242 6.85 -9.12 -1.90
C HIS A 242 6.59 -10.12 -3.03
N ARG A 243 6.24 -11.38 -2.70
CA ARG A 243 5.76 -12.37 -3.67
C ARG A 243 4.30 -12.19 -4.10
N VAL A 244 3.52 -11.36 -3.40
CA VAL A 244 2.19 -10.95 -3.89
C VAL A 244 2.37 -9.68 -4.70
N GLN A 245 3.05 -8.66 -4.16
CA GLN A 245 3.34 -7.44 -4.91
C GLN A 245 4.28 -7.66 -6.10
N GLY A 246 5.04 -8.74 -6.19
CA GLY A 246 5.74 -9.10 -7.43
C GLY A 246 4.72 -9.53 -8.50
N PRO A 247 4.25 -10.78 -8.50
CA PRO A 247 3.40 -11.36 -9.55
C PRO A 247 1.87 -11.12 -9.47
N ALA A 248 1.28 -10.48 -8.46
CA ALA A 248 -0.19 -10.54 -8.27
C ALA A 248 -1.00 -9.83 -9.38
N THR A 249 -1.57 -10.65 -10.26
CA THR A 249 -2.90 -10.45 -10.84
C THR A 249 -3.69 -11.74 -10.61
N PRO A 250 -4.90 -11.72 -10.01
CA PRO A 250 -5.75 -12.90 -9.95
C PRO A 250 -6.31 -13.28 -11.33
N ASP A 251 -6.36 -14.58 -11.61
CA ASP A 251 -6.95 -15.24 -12.79
C ASP A 251 -8.47 -15.04 -12.94
N ILE A 252 -8.96 -13.80 -13.06
CA ILE A 252 -10.42 -13.52 -13.23
C ILE A 252 -10.73 -12.80 -14.55
N LEU A 253 -9.96 -13.04 -15.62
CA LEU A 253 -10.38 -12.67 -16.98
C LEU A 253 -9.99 -13.77 -17.98
N SER A 254 -11.00 -14.56 -18.36
CA SER A 254 -11.15 -15.49 -19.50
C SER A 254 -9.95 -15.73 -20.45
N GLU A 255 -9.81 -17.00 -20.84
CA GLU A 255 -8.83 -17.70 -21.72
C GLU A 255 -8.21 -17.00 -22.95
N GLN A 256 -8.53 -15.74 -23.27
CA GLN A 256 -7.80 -14.93 -24.28
C GLN A 256 -6.71 -14.02 -23.68
N ILE A 257 -6.48 -14.06 -22.36
CA ILE A 257 -5.41 -13.32 -21.66
C ILE A 257 -4.36 -14.31 -21.09
N LEU A 258 -4.18 -15.47 -21.73
CA LEU A 258 -3.23 -16.50 -21.30
C LEU A 258 -1.78 -16.23 -21.80
N PHE A 259 -1.30 -14.98 -21.71
CA PHE A 259 0.09 -14.64 -22.08
C PHE A 259 0.72 -13.55 -21.19
N ILE A 260 0.24 -13.40 -19.95
CA ILE A 260 0.98 -12.69 -18.89
C ILE A 260 1.67 -13.77 -18.03
N LYS A 261 2.69 -14.42 -18.60
CA LYS A 261 3.68 -15.13 -17.78
C LYS A 261 4.54 -14.06 -17.11
N THR A 262 4.32 -13.88 -15.81
CA THR A 262 5.36 -13.57 -14.82
C THR A 262 6.23 -12.33 -15.10
N SER A 263 5.69 -11.11 -14.99
CA SER A 263 6.47 -9.87 -14.82
C SER A 263 5.66 -8.74 -14.17
N SER A 264 5.72 -8.75 -12.85
CA SER A 264 5.77 -7.62 -11.90
C SER A 264 4.70 -6.51 -11.94
N ILE A 265 3.82 -6.45 -10.92
CA ILE A 265 2.79 -5.38 -10.71
C ILE A 265 3.34 -3.98 -10.87
N ILE A 266 4.63 -3.79 -10.57
CA ILE A 266 5.32 -2.51 -10.68
C ILE A 266 5.28 -1.99 -12.12
N PHE A 267 5.50 -2.85 -13.11
CA PHE A 267 5.45 -2.46 -14.52
C PHE A 267 4.04 -2.04 -14.90
N PHE A 268 3.04 -2.82 -14.47
CA PHE A 268 1.64 -2.49 -14.73
C PHE A 268 1.24 -1.18 -14.04
N LEU A 269 1.60 -0.98 -12.78
CA LEU A 269 1.25 0.20 -12.01
C LEU A 269 1.93 1.44 -12.59
N LEU A 270 3.24 1.40 -12.84
CA LEU A 270 3.97 2.52 -13.47
C LEU A 270 3.41 2.84 -14.86
N ALA A 271 3.13 1.82 -15.69
CA ALA A 271 2.52 2.02 -17.00
C ALA A 271 1.08 2.58 -16.90
N ALA A 272 0.28 2.13 -15.93
CA ALA A 272 -1.05 2.65 -15.67
C ALA A 272 -1.02 4.12 -15.19
N LEU A 273 0.01 4.49 -14.43
CA LEU A 273 0.29 5.86 -14.02
C LEU A 273 0.93 6.71 -15.14
N GLY A 274 1.31 6.09 -16.27
CA GLY A 274 2.00 6.78 -17.38
C GLY A 274 3.43 7.21 -17.04
N ILE A 275 4.07 6.57 -16.07
CA ILE A 275 5.44 6.86 -15.64
C ILE A 275 6.38 5.96 -16.44
N PRO A 276 7.24 6.50 -17.32
CA PRO A 276 8.28 5.70 -17.97
C PRO A 276 9.29 5.21 -16.94
N PHE A 277 9.81 4.00 -17.18
CA PHE A 277 10.76 3.38 -16.28
C PHE A 277 11.76 2.49 -17.02
N GLN A 278 12.91 2.27 -16.39
CA GLN A 278 13.87 1.24 -16.81
C GLN A 278 14.62 0.69 -15.60
N SER A 279 15.28 -0.47 -15.76
CA SER A 279 16.20 -0.96 -14.73
C SER A 279 17.45 -0.08 -14.70
N LEU A 280 17.96 0.21 -13.50
CA LEU A 280 19.24 0.87 -13.32
C LEU A 280 20.37 -0.14 -13.61
N PRO A 281 21.20 0.08 -14.64
CA PRO A 281 22.39 -0.75 -14.87
C PRO A 281 23.36 -0.63 -13.69
N ASN A 282 24.09 -1.71 -13.41
CA ASN A 282 25.05 -1.78 -12.30
C ASN A 282 26.48 -1.31 -12.68
N CYS A 283 26.70 -0.91 -13.92
CA CYS A 283 27.97 -0.33 -14.39
C CYS A 283 27.87 1.20 -14.54
N HIS A 284 28.99 1.89 -14.32
CA HIS A 284 29.07 3.36 -14.33
C HIS A 284 28.47 3.98 -15.59
N ASP A 285 28.88 3.51 -16.78
CA ASP A 285 28.45 4.10 -18.06
C ASP A 285 26.97 3.82 -18.34
N GLY A 286 26.49 2.61 -17.99
CA GLY A 286 25.08 2.26 -18.12
C GLY A 286 24.19 3.10 -17.21
N ALA A 287 24.61 3.38 -15.98
CA ALA A 287 23.90 4.28 -15.08
C ALA A 287 23.86 5.72 -15.63
N GLY A 288 24.96 6.20 -16.20
CA GLY A 288 25.02 7.50 -16.88
C GLY A 288 24.02 7.61 -18.02
N GLN A 289 23.97 6.63 -18.93
CA GLN A 289 23.00 6.58 -20.03
C GLN A 289 21.55 6.53 -19.53
N ALA A 290 21.31 5.80 -18.44
CA ALA A 290 19.99 5.71 -17.84
C ALA A 290 19.53 7.06 -17.28
N LEU A 291 20.43 7.81 -16.66
CA LEU A 291 20.20 9.16 -16.13
C LEU A 291 20.00 10.19 -17.24
N GLU A 292 20.74 10.10 -18.34
CA GLU A 292 20.54 10.97 -19.52
C GLU A 292 19.15 10.77 -20.14
N THR A 293 18.72 9.52 -20.25
CA THR A 293 17.38 9.16 -20.73
C THR A 293 16.30 9.76 -19.81
N ALA A 294 16.47 9.59 -18.51
CA ALA A 294 15.56 10.13 -17.50
C ALA A 294 15.50 11.67 -17.56
N LYS A 295 16.67 12.33 -17.64
CA LYS A 295 16.79 13.79 -17.78
C LYS A 295 16.05 14.29 -19.01
N ARG A 296 16.33 13.74 -20.19
CA ARG A 296 15.69 14.16 -21.44
C ARG A 296 14.18 14.03 -21.35
N TYR A 297 13.67 12.95 -20.76
CA TYR A 297 12.23 12.78 -20.55
C TYR A 297 11.66 13.85 -19.61
N MET A 298 12.28 14.04 -18.44
CA MET A 298 11.86 15.04 -17.46
C MET A 298 11.88 16.46 -18.02
N GLU A 299 12.87 16.81 -18.84
CA GLU A 299 12.97 18.13 -19.47
C GLU A 299 11.91 18.36 -20.55
N THR A 300 11.63 17.32 -21.36
CA THR A 300 10.71 17.40 -22.51
C THR A 300 9.25 17.32 -22.09
N THR A 301 8.92 16.37 -21.21
CA THR A 301 7.54 16.07 -20.83
C THR A 301 7.11 16.74 -19.54
N LYS A 302 8.08 17.22 -18.73
CA LYS A 302 7.85 17.74 -17.38
C LYS A 302 7.14 16.74 -16.45
N GLY A 303 7.33 15.45 -16.69
CA GLY A 303 6.74 14.36 -15.91
C GLY A 303 7.76 13.58 -15.09
N PRO A 304 7.30 12.73 -14.15
CA PRO A 304 8.16 11.84 -13.38
C PRO A 304 8.78 10.73 -14.26
N TYR A 305 9.98 10.30 -13.91
CA TYR A 305 10.68 9.15 -14.53
C TYR A 305 11.18 8.20 -13.45
N ALA A 306 11.11 6.89 -13.67
CA ALA A 306 11.52 5.90 -12.68
C ALA A 306 12.74 5.05 -13.09
N LEU A 307 13.65 4.82 -12.13
CA LEU A 307 14.75 3.88 -12.23
C LEU A 307 14.54 2.76 -11.20
N LEU A 308 14.59 1.51 -11.67
CA LEU A 308 14.38 0.33 -10.82
C LEU A 308 15.72 -0.26 -10.40
N VAL A 309 15.95 -0.31 -9.09
CA VAL A 309 17.19 -0.84 -8.50
C VAL A 309 16.97 -2.30 -8.14
N LYS A 310 17.80 -3.19 -8.70
CA LYS A 310 17.77 -4.63 -8.43
C LYS A 310 18.61 -4.95 -7.19
N HIS A 311 18.49 -6.18 -6.72
CA HIS A 311 19.41 -6.69 -5.71
C HIS A 311 20.84 -6.59 -6.23
N GLN A 312 21.77 -6.14 -5.37
CA GLN A 312 23.19 -6.09 -5.70
C GLN A 312 23.53 -5.09 -6.84
N THR A 313 22.84 -3.95 -6.92
CA THR A 313 23.20 -2.87 -7.86
C THR A 313 24.35 -1.98 -7.35
N PHE A 314 24.43 -1.72 -6.05
CA PHE A 314 25.43 -0.83 -5.45
C PHE A 314 26.53 -1.58 -4.69
N LEU A 315 27.74 -1.01 -4.65
CA LEU A 315 28.79 -1.38 -3.70
C LEU A 315 28.33 -1.12 -2.27
N THR A 316 28.87 -1.90 -1.33
CA THR A 316 28.52 -1.75 0.08
C THR A 316 29.04 -0.44 0.65
N TYR A 317 28.17 0.31 1.31
CA TYR A 317 28.53 1.53 2.03
C TYR A 317 27.86 1.54 3.40
N ALA A 318 28.67 1.47 4.45
CA ALA A 318 28.18 1.49 5.81
C ALA A 318 27.95 2.93 6.27
N LEU A 319 26.73 3.22 6.75
CA LEU A 319 26.47 4.47 7.46
C LEU A 319 27.34 4.49 8.73
N PRO A 320 28.16 5.54 8.96
CA PRO A 320 28.91 5.66 10.20
C PRO A 320 27.94 5.69 11.38
N LYS A 321 28.23 4.93 12.44
CA LYS A 321 27.43 4.98 13.67
C LYS A 321 27.41 6.42 14.18
N MET A 322 26.23 7.02 14.27
CA MET A 322 26.07 8.28 14.97
C MET A 322 26.13 7.97 16.48
N ASN A 323 26.87 8.76 17.26
CA ASN A 323 27.06 8.56 18.71
C ASN A 323 25.79 8.82 19.55
N ILE A 324 24.61 8.86 18.94
CA ILE A 324 23.33 9.21 19.56
C ILE A 324 23.04 8.28 20.76
N ASP A 325 23.32 6.99 20.62
CA ASP A 325 23.11 6.00 21.70
C ASP A 325 23.99 6.29 22.93
N VAL A 326 25.22 6.77 22.72
CA VAL A 326 26.20 7.04 23.78
C VAL A 326 25.89 8.37 24.48
N GLU A 327 25.52 9.39 23.71
CA GLU A 327 25.14 10.72 24.23
C GLU A 327 23.80 10.67 24.99
N ALA A 328 22.88 9.78 24.60
CA ALA A 328 21.60 9.58 25.26
C ALA A 328 21.65 8.58 26.44
N GLY A 329 22.79 7.95 26.73
CA GLY A 329 22.94 6.98 27.82
C GLY A 329 22.12 5.69 27.66
N LEU A 330 21.75 5.33 26.43
CA LEU A 330 20.88 4.19 26.15
C LEU A 330 21.67 2.88 26.11
N SER A 331 21.33 1.94 26.99
CA SER A 331 22.06 0.67 27.13
C SER A 331 21.29 -0.56 26.64
N LEU A 332 19.96 -0.47 26.59
CA LEU A 332 19.07 -1.60 26.33
C LEU A 332 18.82 -1.82 24.84
N THR A 333 18.98 -3.05 24.36
CA THR A 333 18.57 -3.46 22.99
C THR A 333 17.05 -3.55 22.86
N ARG A 334 16.56 -3.57 21.61
CA ARG A 334 15.14 -3.86 21.33
C ARG A 334 14.68 -5.18 21.91
N GLU A 335 15.51 -6.22 21.78
CA GLU A 335 15.19 -7.56 22.24
C GLU A 335 15.13 -7.67 23.77
N GLU A 336 16.08 -7.06 24.48
CA GLU A 336 16.05 -7.01 25.96
C GLU A 336 14.82 -6.23 26.47
N ALA A 337 14.50 -5.09 25.83
CA ALA A 337 13.29 -4.34 26.14
C ALA A 337 12.01 -5.14 25.87
N LEU A 338 11.97 -5.87 24.76
CA LEU A 338 10.85 -6.72 24.38
C LEU A 338 10.67 -7.87 25.38
N GLU A 339 11.76 -8.47 25.85
CA GLU A 339 11.71 -9.50 26.89
C GLU A 339 11.09 -8.97 28.19
N CYS A 340 11.45 -7.74 28.59
CA CYS A 340 10.84 -7.08 29.75
C CYS A 340 9.33 -6.86 29.57
N VAL A 341 8.90 -6.39 28.39
CA VAL A 341 7.47 -6.19 28.08
C VAL A 341 6.70 -7.50 28.06
N VAL A 342 7.21 -8.52 27.35
CA VAL A 342 6.55 -9.82 27.17
C VAL A 342 6.42 -10.59 28.48
N ASN A 343 7.34 -10.40 29.43
CA ASN A 343 7.25 -10.97 30.79
C ASN A 343 5.97 -10.57 31.53
N HIS A 344 5.34 -9.46 31.16
CA HIS A 344 4.12 -8.96 31.80
C HIS A 344 2.85 -9.41 31.08
N PHE A 345 2.94 -10.08 29.92
CA PHE A 345 1.78 -10.56 29.18
C PHE A 345 1.12 -11.77 29.85
N GLN A 346 -0.20 -11.81 29.76
CA GLN A 346 -1.08 -12.88 30.19
C GLN A 346 -1.52 -13.70 28.97
N HIS A 347 -2.01 -14.92 29.23
CA HIS A 347 -2.47 -15.82 28.17
C HIS A 347 -3.62 -15.26 27.32
N GLN A 348 -4.43 -14.35 27.87
CA GLN A 348 -5.55 -13.70 27.18
C GLN A 348 -5.17 -12.37 26.52
N ASP A 349 -3.94 -11.89 26.65
CA ASP A 349 -3.55 -10.64 25.99
C ASP A 349 -3.41 -10.86 24.48
N VAL A 350 -3.92 -9.90 23.71
CA VAL A 350 -3.80 -9.87 22.25
C VAL A 350 -2.61 -8.99 21.89
N VAL A 351 -1.73 -9.46 21.01
CA VAL A 351 -0.55 -8.71 20.58
C VAL A 351 -0.59 -8.48 19.08
N VAL A 352 -0.33 -7.24 18.65
CA VAL A 352 -0.14 -6.88 17.26
C VAL A 352 1.26 -6.31 17.12
N GLY A 353 2.12 -7.01 16.38
CA GLY A 353 3.50 -6.61 16.10
C GLY A 353 3.61 -5.90 14.75
N THR A 354 4.40 -4.82 14.71
CA THR A 354 4.72 -4.10 13.47
C THR A 354 5.70 -4.86 12.56
N THR A 355 5.87 -4.38 11.35
CA THR A 355 6.79 -4.96 10.36
C THR A 355 8.25 -4.88 10.78
N GLY A 356 9.09 -5.80 10.28
CA GLY A 356 10.53 -5.75 10.46
C GLY A 356 11.03 -6.60 11.63
N MET A 357 12.17 -6.21 12.20
CA MET A 357 12.89 -7.05 13.17
C MET A 357 12.14 -7.25 14.49
N LEU A 358 11.30 -6.31 14.94
CA LEU A 358 10.53 -6.44 16.20
C LEU A 358 9.62 -7.68 16.19
N SER A 359 8.86 -7.91 15.12
CA SER A 359 8.01 -9.10 15.00
C SER A 359 8.81 -10.40 14.94
N ARG A 360 10.05 -10.37 14.41
CA ARG A 360 10.93 -11.53 14.37
C ARG A 360 11.50 -11.84 15.76
N GLU A 361 11.91 -10.82 16.50
CA GLU A 361 12.35 -10.92 17.89
C GLU A 361 11.23 -11.47 18.78
N LEU A 362 9.99 -10.99 18.62
CA LEU A 362 8.83 -11.52 19.33
C LEU A 362 8.61 -13.01 19.02
N PHE A 363 8.69 -13.38 17.74
CA PHE A 363 8.54 -14.77 17.32
C PHE A 363 9.61 -15.67 17.97
N GLU A 364 10.89 -15.33 17.88
CA GLU A 364 11.94 -16.15 18.52
C GLU A 364 11.81 -16.18 20.05
N LEU A 365 11.43 -15.07 20.67
CA LEU A 365 11.23 -14.99 22.12
C LEU A 365 10.10 -15.92 22.59
N ARG A 366 8.99 -15.99 21.85
CA ARG A 366 7.90 -16.95 22.13
C ARG A 366 8.39 -18.38 22.06
N MET A 367 9.14 -18.74 21.01
CA MET A 367 9.71 -20.09 20.89
C MET A 367 10.66 -20.42 22.05
N LYS A 368 11.55 -19.49 22.42
CA LYS A 368 12.49 -19.66 23.54
C LYS A 368 11.76 -19.92 24.87
N ARG A 369 10.58 -19.31 25.06
CA ARG A 369 9.74 -19.49 26.26
C ARG A 369 8.85 -20.74 26.21
N GLY A 370 8.75 -21.42 25.07
CA GLY A 370 7.77 -22.48 24.86
C GLY A 370 6.33 -21.95 24.74
N ASP A 371 6.16 -20.66 24.46
CA ASP A 371 4.86 -20.03 24.25
C ASP A 371 4.32 -20.32 22.84
N GLY A 372 3.00 -20.43 22.72
CA GLY A 372 2.31 -20.42 21.43
C GLY A 372 2.28 -19.04 20.75
N HIS A 373 2.03 -19.04 19.44
CA HIS A 373 1.99 -17.84 18.58
C HIS A 373 0.58 -17.38 18.21
N GLU A 374 -0.45 -18.11 18.63
CA GLU A 374 -1.86 -17.87 18.31
C GLU A 374 -2.36 -16.49 18.76
N ARG A 375 -1.67 -15.85 19.70
CA ARG A 375 -2.04 -14.53 20.25
C ARG A 375 -1.31 -13.34 19.62
N ASP A 376 -0.39 -13.60 18.70
CA ASP A 376 0.43 -12.56 18.09
C ASP A 376 0.07 -12.41 16.60
N PHE A 377 -0.49 -11.26 16.22
CA PHE A 377 -0.59 -10.87 14.81
C PHE A 377 0.68 -10.14 14.38
N LEU A 378 1.53 -10.84 13.63
CA LEU A 378 2.77 -10.30 13.12
C LEU A 378 2.54 -9.67 11.74
N THR A 379 2.56 -8.35 11.68
CA THR A 379 2.39 -7.61 10.43
C THR A 379 3.62 -7.86 9.54
N VAL A 380 3.44 -8.60 8.44
CA VAL A 380 4.56 -8.94 7.54
C VAL A 380 4.92 -7.80 6.58
N GLY A 381 3.93 -6.98 6.19
CA GLY A 381 4.07 -5.81 5.33
C GLY A 381 2.97 -4.77 5.62
N GLY A 382 3.04 -3.59 4.99
CA GLY A 382 2.16 -2.48 5.36
C GLY A 382 2.65 -1.77 6.62
N MET A 383 3.91 -1.32 6.59
CA MET A 383 4.53 -0.58 7.69
C MET A 383 3.62 0.56 8.17
N GLY A 384 3.59 0.80 9.49
CA GLY A 384 2.75 1.82 10.13
C GLY A 384 1.27 1.46 10.31
N HIS A 385 0.81 0.28 9.89
CA HIS A 385 -0.59 -0.14 10.06
C HIS A 385 -0.87 -0.95 11.32
N ALA A 386 0.16 -1.34 12.10
CA ALA A 386 -0.01 -2.17 13.29
C ALA A 386 -0.98 -1.54 14.31
N SER A 387 -0.82 -0.24 14.58
CA SER A 387 -1.69 0.52 15.48
C SER A 387 -3.13 0.64 14.98
N ALA A 388 -3.35 0.73 13.66
CA ALA A 388 -4.68 0.71 13.06
C ALA A 388 -5.36 -0.67 13.18
N ILE A 389 -4.61 -1.75 12.95
CA ILE A 389 -5.07 -3.13 13.12
C ILE A 389 -5.44 -3.38 14.59
N ALA A 390 -4.55 -3.00 15.51
CA ALA A 390 -4.77 -3.13 16.94
C ALA A 390 -5.99 -2.32 17.42
N LEU A 391 -6.19 -1.10 16.90
CA LEU A 391 -7.39 -0.29 17.20
C LEU A 391 -8.66 -1.04 16.76
N GLY A 392 -8.66 -1.56 15.53
CA GLY A 392 -9.79 -2.34 15.01
C GLY A 392 -10.12 -3.55 15.89
N ILE A 393 -9.10 -4.25 16.39
CA ILE A 393 -9.29 -5.39 17.31
C ILE A 393 -9.82 -4.91 18.67
N ALA A 394 -9.24 -3.85 19.25
CA ALA A 394 -9.63 -3.34 20.56
C ALA A 394 -11.10 -2.92 20.62
N ILE A 395 -11.61 -2.30 19.54
CA ILE A 395 -13.03 -1.93 19.39
C ILE A 395 -13.93 -3.19 19.36
N GLN A 396 -13.51 -4.23 18.66
CA GLN A 396 -14.33 -5.44 18.46
C GLN A 396 -14.20 -6.46 19.60
N LYS A 397 -13.21 -6.28 20.49
CA LYS A 397 -12.88 -7.17 21.60
C LYS A 397 -12.67 -6.36 22.89
N PRO A 398 -13.69 -5.64 23.39
CA PRO A 398 -13.56 -4.73 24.53
C PRO A 398 -13.09 -5.42 25.81
N ASP A 399 -13.40 -6.70 25.98
CA ASP A 399 -13.01 -7.48 27.16
C ASP A 399 -11.57 -8.03 27.10
N ARG A 400 -10.85 -7.78 26.00
CA ARG A 400 -9.49 -8.26 25.77
C ARG A 400 -8.50 -7.12 25.83
N THR A 401 -7.43 -7.25 26.59
CA THR A 401 -6.31 -6.29 26.52
C THR A 401 -5.61 -6.43 25.18
N VAL A 402 -5.46 -5.33 24.44
CA VAL A 402 -4.79 -5.31 23.14
C VAL A 402 -3.51 -4.48 23.23
N TYR A 403 -2.38 -5.14 23.01
CA TYR A 403 -1.06 -4.53 22.92
C TYR A 403 -0.66 -4.33 21.45
N CYS A 404 -0.39 -3.09 21.07
CA CYS A 404 0.28 -2.75 19.82
C CYS A 404 1.77 -2.56 20.10
N LEU A 405 2.61 -3.44 19.55
CA LEU A 405 4.06 -3.33 19.60
C LEU A 405 4.53 -2.70 18.28
N ASP A 406 4.85 -1.41 18.35
CA ASP A 406 5.22 -0.62 17.19
C ASP A 406 6.65 -0.09 17.28
N GLY A 407 7.21 0.33 16.16
CA GLY A 407 8.51 0.99 16.08
C GLY A 407 8.32 2.48 15.80
N ASP A 408 9.25 3.31 16.25
CA ASP A 408 9.25 4.76 15.99
C ASP A 408 9.04 5.10 14.50
N GLY A 409 9.79 4.45 13.59
CA GLY A 409 9.65 4.68 12.16
C GLY A 409 8.27 4.30 11.61
N ALA A 410 7.64 3.26 12.18
CA ALA A 410 6.32 2.81 11.75
C ALA A 410 5.21 3.73 12.29
N VAL A 411 5.30 4.18 13.53
CA VAL A 411 4.39 5.19 14.09
C VAL A 411 4.47 6.48 13.28
N LEU A 412 5.68 6.95 12.96
CA LEU A 412 5.88 8.16 12.15
C LEU A 412 5.17 8.07 10.79
N MET A 413 5.23 6.92 10.12
CA MET A 413 4.66 6.71 8.79
C MET A 413 3.16 7.02 8.70
N HIS A 414 2.40 6.60 9.71
CA HIS A 414 0.94 6.78 9.77
C HIS A 414 0.47 7.39 11.09
N MET A 415 1.19 8.40 11.59
CA MET A 415 0.94 9.06 12.87
C MET A 415 -0.48 9.65 13.03
N GLY A 416 -1.19 9.92 11.93
CA GLY A 416 -2.60 10.33 11.95
C GLY A 416 -3.53 9.32 12.66
N ILE A 417 -3.13 8.05 12.76
CA ILE A 417 -3.90 7.04 13.51
C ILE A 417 -3.97 7.34 15.01
N LEU A 418 -3.00 8.07 15.58
CA LEU A 418 -3.04 8.45 17.00
C LEU A 418 -4.27 9.30 17.32
N ALA A 419 -4.67 10.19 16.40
CA ALA A 419 -5.89 10.99 16.55
C ALA A 419 -7.16 10.11 16.52
N ASN A 420 -7.20 9.09 15.66
CA ASN A 420 -8.32 8.14 15.61
C ASN A 420 -8.40 7.29 16.89
N ILE A 421 -7.24 6.81 17.39
CA ILE A 421 -7.18 6.03 18.63
C ILE A 421 -7.69 6.87 19.80
N ALA A 422 -7.24 8.13 19.90
CA ALA A 422 -7.70 9.03 20.96
C ALA A 422 -9.18 9.40 20.82
N ALA A 423 -9.69 9.59 19.60
CA ALA A 423 -11.10 9.91 19.36
C ALA A 423 -12.04 8.74 19.73
N VAL A 424 -11.64 7.50 19.46
CA VAL A 424 -12.41 6.30 19.84
C VAL A 424 -12.22 5.97 21.33
N ALA A 425 -11.03 6.26 21.87
CA ALA A 425 -10.61 6.03 23.24
C ALA A 425 -10.88 4.61 23.80
N PRO A 426 -10.49 3.53 23.09
CA PRO A 426 -10.67 2.17 23.58
C PRO A 426 -9.90 1.95 24.88
N SER A 427 -10.62 1.52 25.91
CA SER A 427 -10.12 1.46 27.28
C SER A 427 -9.11 0.30 27.50
N ASN A 428 -9.19 -0.72 26.64
CA ASN A 428 -8.35 -1.90 26.59
C ASN A 428 -7.10 -1.77 25.67
N PHE A 429 -6.84 -0.61 25.07
CA PHE A 429 -5.75 -0.43 24.09
C PHE A 429 -4.45 0.10 24.70
N LYS A 430 -3.34 -0.63 24.49
CA LYS A 430 -1.99 -0.30 24.98
C LYS A 430 -1.01 -0.20 23.81
N HIS A 431 -0.41 0.96 23.59
CA HIS A 431 0.52 1.23 22.50
C HIS A 431 1.96 1.30 23.03
N ILE A 432 2.77 0.29 22.74
CA ILE A 432 4.16 0.20 23.18
C ILE A 432 5.05 0.51 21.97
N VAL A 433 5.75 1.65 22.02
CA VAL A 433 6.59 2.15 20.93
C VAL A 433 8.05 1.90 21.26
N PHE A 434 8.69 1.02 20.50
CA PHE A 434 10.13 0.74 20.58
C PHE A 434 10.88 1.80 19.76
N ASN A 435 11.36 2.83 20.44
CA ASN A 435 12.06 3.97 19.84
C ASN A 435 13.57 3.76 19.93
N ASN A 436 14.17 3.30 18.82
CA ASN A 436 15.63 3.29 18.64
C ASN A 436 16.12 4.41 17.72
N GLY A 437 15.26 5.36 17.36
CA GLY A 437 15.60 6.50 16.53
C GLY A 437 16.07 6.15 15.11
N ALA A 438 15.77 4.95 14.58
CA ALA A 438 16.32 4.50 13.30
C ALA A 438 15.44 3.50 12.54
N HIS A 439 15.50 3.56 11.20
CA HIS A 439 14.99 2.53 10.29
C HIS A 439 15.92 1.30 10.25
N ASP A 440 16.09 0.66 11.41
CA ASP A 440 17.10 -0.37 11.68
C ASP A 440 16.93 -1.66 10.85
N SER A 441 15.71 -1.92 10.36
CA SER A 441 15.41 -3.09 9.51
C SER A 441 15.87 -2.94 8.05
N VAL A 442 16.18 -1.72 7.59
CA VAL A 442 16.41 -1.42 6.16
C VAL A 442 17.70 -0.66 5.87
N GLY A 443 18.54 -0.39 6.89
CA GLY A 443 19.83 0.27 6.69
C GLY A 443 20.29 1.16 7.84
N GLY A 444 19.44 1.40 8.84
CA GLY A 444 19.81 2.17 10.03
C GLY A 444 19.82 3.68 9.83
N GLN A 445 19.14 4.18 8.79
CA GLN A 445 18.98 5.62 8.60
C GLN A 445 18.18 6.22 9.78
N PRO A 446 18.56 7.41 10.29
CA PRO A 446 17.94 7.99 11.47
C PRO A 446 16.49 8.40 11.20
N THR A 447 15.63 8.24 12.21
CA THR A 447 14.30 8.84 12.24
C THR A 447 14.36 10.17 13.00
N VAL A 448 13.32 11.00 12.87
CA VAL A 448 13.19 12.23 13.68
C VAL A 448 13.05 11.93 15.18
N ALA A 449 12.67 10.69 15.55
CA ALA A 449 12.50 10.28 16.94
C ALA A 449 13.82 10.07 17.69
N SER A 450 14.96 10.12 16.98
CA SER A 450 16.31 10.19 17.58
C SER A 450 16.60 11.53 18.26
N ASN A 451 15.86 12.61 17.93
CA ASN A 451 16.05 13.93 18.53
C ASN A 451 14.94 14.22 19.55
N HIS A 452 15.18 13.81 20.80
CA HIS A 452 14.21 13.96 21.89
C HIS A 452 13.95 15.41 22.32
N ASP A 453 14.81 16.36 21.94
CA ASP A 453 14.62 17.79 22.24
C ASP A 453 13.59 18.44 21.31
N ARG A 454 13.52 18.00 20.05
CA ARG A 454 12.63 18.56 19.03
C ARG A 454 11.41 17.70 18.72
N PHE A 455 11.40 16.45 19.17
CA PHE A 455 10.34 15.51 18.91
C PHE A 455 9.99 14.67 20.14
N SER A 456 8.69 14.49 20.41
CA SER A 456 8.22 13.68 21.54
C SER A 456 6.91 12.97 21.21
N PHE A 457 6.95 11.63 21.16
CA PHE A 457 5.74 10.82 21.01
C PHE A 457 4.76 11.02 22.17
N SER A 458 5.28 11.14 23.40
CA SER A 458 4.46 11.34 24.60
C SER A 458 3.63 12.62 24.52
N HIS A 459 4.24 13.75 24.16
CA HIS A 459 3.51 15.02 24.01
C HIS A 459 2.52 14.98 22.83
N ILE A 460 2.88 14.33 21.72
CA ILE A 460 1.98 14.16 20.57
C ILE A 460 0.75 13.33 20.97
N ALA A 461 0.96 12.18 21.62
CA ALA A 461 -0.12 11.30 22.04
C ALA A 461 -1.04 11.98 23.07
N GLN A 462 -0.46 12.70 24.03
CA GLN A 462 -1.22 13.50 25.00
C GLN A 462 -2.02 14.60 24.29
N GLY A 463 -1.43 15.30 23.33
CA GLY A 463 -2.11 16.30 22.50
C GLY A 463 -3.23 15.74 21.64
N CYS A 464 -3.13 14.48 21.20
CA CYS A 464 -4.21 13.78 20.52
C CYS A 464 -5.35 13.36 21.49
N GLY A 465 -5.06 13.14 22.77
CA GLY A 465 -6.03 12.73 23.79
C GLY A 465 -5.82 11.32 24.36
N TYR A 466 -4.60 10.76 24.29
CA TYR A 466 -4.28 9.55 25.05
C TYR A 466 -4.40 9.82 26.56
N LYS A 467 -5.03 8.91 27.30
CA LYS A 467 -5.29 9.09 28.73
C LYS A 467 -4.02 9.02 29.56
N HIS A 468 -3.14 8.09 29.20
CA HIS A 468 -1.89 7.86 29.91
C HIS A 468 -0.74 7.79 28.92
N VAL A 469 0.35 8.49 29.23
CA VAL A 469 1.59 8.49 28.47
C VAL A 469 2.75 8.26 29.42
N MET A 470 3.65 7.35 29.06
CA MET A 470 4.81 6.96 29.86
C MET A 470 6.04 6.83 28.96
N ILE A 471 7.22 7.02 29.56
CA ILE A 471 8.52 6.85 28.91
C ILE A 471 9.35 5.95 29.81
N ALA A 472 10.08 5.00 29.22
CA ALA A 472 11.07 4.19 29.91
C ALA A 472 12.35 4.07 29.09
N THR A 473 13.50 4.09 29.77
CA THR A 473 14.84 4.12 29.17
C THR A 473 15.73 2.96 29.62
N ASN A 474 15.32 2.24 30.67
CA ASN A 474 16.05 1.12 31.24
C ASN A 474 15.09 0.02 31.73
N GLN A 475 15.63 -1.15 32.05
CA GLN A 475 14.85 -2.32 32.45
C GLN A 475 13.93 -2.07 33.68
N ILE A 476 14.41 -1.30 34.67
CA ILE A 476 13.63 -1.01 35.88
C ILE A 476 12.40 -0.18 35.52
N GLU A 477 12.60 0.91 34.78
CA GLU A 477 11.51 1.78 34.31
C GLU A 477 10.51 1.03 33.42
N ILE A 478 10.96 0.09 32.59
CA ILE A 478 10.06 -0.72 31.75
C ILE A 478 9.16 -1.59 32.62
N ASN A 479 9.74 -2.29 33.60
CA ASN A 479 8.97 -3.16 34.48
C ASN A 479 7.95 -2.33 35.30
N GLU A 480 8.38 -1.22 35.90
CA GLU A 480 7.48 -0.31 36.63
C GLU A 480 6.36 0.24 35.74
N ALA A 481 6.66 0.63 34.49
CA ALA A 481 5.66 1.12 33.55
C ALA A 481 4.67 0.02 33.16
N MET A 482 5.13 -1.22 32.95
CA MET A 482 4.26 -2.35 32.63
C MET A 482 3.38 -2.75 33.81
N GLU A 483 3.88 -2.72 35.04
CA GLU A 483 3.09 -2.89 36.26
C GLU A 483 2.02 -1.81 36.40
N LYS A 484 2.37 -0.54 36.15
CA LYS A 484 1.40 0.58 36.11
C LYS A 484 0.34 0.36 35.04
N ILE A 485 0.72 -0.02 33.82
CA ILE A 485 -0.22 -0.34 32.72
C ILE A 485 -1.23 -1.39 33.14
N ARG A 486 -0.80 -2.41 33.89
CA ARG A 486 -1.68 -3.45 34.44
C ARG A 486 -2.60 -2.91 35.52
N ALA A 487 -2.07 -2.10 36.43
CA ALA A 487 -2.85 -1.54 37.54
C ALA A 487 -3.94 -0.56 37.09
N ILE A 488 -3.76 0.11 35.93
CA ILE A 488 -4.73 1.09 35.36
C ILE A 488 -6.03 0.42 34.85
N ASN A 489 -6.20 -0.90 35.01
CA ASN A 489 -7.44 -1.68 34.79
C ASN A 489 -8.35 -1.19 33.64
N ASN A 490 -7.89 -1.37 32.40
CA ASN A 490 -8.63 -0.98 31.20
C ASN A 490 -9.11 0.49 31.20
N ASP A 491 -8.31 1.43 31.68
CA ASP A 491 -8.50 2.87 31.45
C ASP A 491 -7.53 3.43 30.39
N GLY A 492 -7.56 2.87 29.18
CA GLY A 492 -6.82 3.33 28.01
C GLY A 492 -7.55 4.40 27.19
N PRO A 493 -6.94 4.88 26.08
CA PRO A 493 -5.72 4.34 25.46
C PRO A 493 -4.44 4.82 26.17
N ILE A 494 -3.46 3.93 26.25
CA ILE A 494 -2.15 4.18 26.89
C ILE A 494 -1.05 4.16 25.84
N LEU A 495 -0.09 5.09 25.91
CA LEU A 495 1.17 5.02 25.17
C LEU A 495 2.35 4.86 26.12
N LEU A 496 3.22 3.88 25.84
CA LEU A 496 4.52 3.71 26.48
C LEU A 496 5.61 3.79 25.42
N GLU A 497 6.45 4.83 25.51
CA GLU A 497 7.64 4.98 24.67
C GLU A 497 8.84 4.32 25.35
N LEU A 498 9.45 3.35 24.68
CA LEU A 498 10.66 2.67 25.12
C LEU A 498 11.84 3.24 24.33
N ARG A 499 12.72 4.01 24.99
CA ARG A 499 13.94 4.53 24.37
C ARG A 499 15.05 3.51 24.52
N ILE A 500 15.55 3.02 23.40
CA ILE A 500 16.45 1.87 23.31
C ILE A 500 17.57 2.16 22.31
N LYS A 501 18.68 1.43 22.41
CA LYS A 501 19.80 1.60 21.47
C LYS A 501 19.50 0.99 20.10
N THR A 502 20.21 1.47 19.08
CA THR A 502 20.14 0.91 17.73
C THR A 502 20.72 -0.51 17.64
N GLY A 503 20.28 -1.25 16.61
CA GLY A 503 20.79 -2.57 16.28
C GLY A 503 19.92 -3.76 16.69
N HIS A 504 20.29 -4.91 16.16
CA HIS A 504 19.65 -6.21 16.35
C HIS A 504 20.68 -7.34 16.16
N ARG A 505 20.34 -8.55 16.60
CA ARG A 505 21.21 -9.73 16.41
C ARG A 505 21.32 -10.09 14.92
N LYS A 506 22.54 -10.41 14.47
CA LYS A 506 22.82 -10.80 13.07
C LYS A 506 22.16 -12.13 12.66
N ASN A 507 21.93 -13.03 13.62
CA ASN A 507 21.39 -14.37 13.38
C ASN A 507 19.87 -14.47 13.64
N LEU A 508 19.14 -13.35 13.53
CA LEU A 508 17.69 -13.32 13.73
C LEU A 508 16.97 -14.03 12.57
N GLY A 509 16.23 -15.09 12.90
CA GLY A 509 15.43 -15.89 11.99
C GLY A 509 14.17 -15.18 11.52
N ARG A 510 13.49 -15.80 10.54
CA ARG A 510 12.15 -15.38 10.09
C ARG A 510 11.09 -16.27 10.73
N PRO A 511 9.85 -15.78 10.90
CA PRO A 511 8.73 -16.61 11.32
C PRO A 511 8.61 -17.84 10.41
N THR A 512 8.59 -19.03 11.00
CA THR A 512 8.58 -20.31 10.28
C THR A 512 7.19 -20.72 9.81
N ARG A 513 6.16 -20.02 10.29
CA ARG A 513 4.74 -20.29 10.02
C ARG A 513 4.22 -19.47 8.84
N SER A 514 3.29 -20.00 8.07
CA SER A 514 2.69 -19.23 6.97
C SER A 514 1.74 -18.14 7.49
N THR A 515 1.58 -17.06 6.71
CA THR A 515 0.66 -15.97 7.05
C THR A 515 -0.80 -16.44 7.13
N ASN A 516 -1.18 -17.46 6.35
CA ASN A 516 -2.52 -18.03 6.38
C ASN A 516 -2.79 -18.82 7.67
N GLU A 517 -1.81 -19.59 8.15
CA GLU A 517 -1.90 -20.29 9.43
C GLU A 517 -1.94 -19.31 10.59
N ASN A 518 -1.01 -18.34 10.63
CA ASN A 518 -1.00 -17.30 11.66
C ASN A 518 -2.33 -16.54 11.72
N ARG A 519 -2.91 -16.17 10.58
CA ARG A 519 -4.22 -15.51 10.54
C ARG A 519 -5.32 -16.41 11.12
N LYS A 520 -5.37 -17.70 10.73
CA LYS A 520 -6.41 -18.62 11.21
C LYS A 520 -6.33 -18.82 12.72
N ASP A 521 -5.14 -19.05 13.23
CA ASP A 521 -4.91 -19.25 14.67
C ASP A 521 -5.22 -17.99 15.45
N PHE A 522 -4.80 -16.83 14.95
CA PHE A 522 -5.11 -15.54 15.57
C PHE A 522 -6.61 -15.25 15.60
N MET A 523 -7.32 -15.49 14.49
CA MET A 523 -8.77 -15.37 14.46
C MET A 523 -9.46 -16.36 15.41
N HIS A 524 -8.95 -17.59 15.52
CA HIS A 524 -9.46 -18.58 16.46
C HIS A 524 -9.23 -18.12 17.90
N PHE A 525 -8.02 -17.68 18.26
CA PHE A 525 -7.68 -17.14 19.58
C PHE A 525 -8.57 -15.95 19.98
N LEU A 526 -8.92 -15.08 19.04
CA LEU A 526 -9.84 -13.96 19.27
C LEU A 526 -11.30 -14.39 19.49
N GLN A 527 -11.69 -15.62 19.16
CA GLN A 527 -13.05 -16.13 19.39
C GLN A 527 -13.27 -16.60 20.83
N PHE A 528 -12.21 -17.01 21.54
CA PHE A 528 -12.29 -17.48 22.92
C PHE A 528 -11.81 -16.40 23.88
N ASN A 529 -12.42 -16.33 25.06
CA ASN A 529 -12.21 -15.26 26.05
C ASN A 529 -10.75 -15.11 26.48
#